data_AF-A0A382AMZ8-F1
#
_entry.id   AF-A0A382AMZ8-F1
#
_cell.length_a   1.000
_cell.length_b   1.000
_cell.length_c   1.000
_cell.angle_alpha   90.00
_cell.angle_beta   90.00
_cell.angle_gamma   90.00
#
_symmetry.space_group_name_H-M   'P 1'
#
loop_
_entity.id
_entity.type
_entity.pdbx_description
1 polymer ?
#
loop_
_entity_poly.entity_id
_entity_poly.type
_entity_poly.pdbx_seq_one_letter_code
_entity_poly.pdbx_strand_id
1 'polypeptide(L)'
;VRKFHKYLSLAISIQLLLWTISGIYFSFNKIEQIRGEHLRSTDSYVTELDFSTLTLPKAESVEVLSRPSRLIIKIKTNTTEEFFNIDGSKAAPLTKDEAMSIVQKKTLLNPLKAEKISNP
;
A
#
# COMPACT_ATOMS: atom_id res chain seq x y z
N VAL A 1 45.92 -5.82 -27.56
CA VAL A 1 45.12 -6.83 -26.81
C VAL A 1 45.63 -7.07 -25.38
N ARG A 2 46.90 -7.43 -25.14
CA ARG A 2 47.40 -7.80 -23.78
C ARG A 2 47.34 -6.70 -22.71
N LYS A 3 47.73 -5.45 -23.05
CA LYS A 3 47.61 -4.30 -22.12
C LYS A 3 46.15 -3.90 -21.90
N PHE A 4 45.35 -3.90 -22.97
CA PHE A 4 43.92 -3.63 -22.92
C PHE A 4 43.19 -4.61 -22.00
N HIS A 5 43.44 -5.92 -22.16
CA HIS A 5 42.84 -6.94 -21.30
C HIS A 5 43.15 -6.71 -19.82
N LYS A 6 44.40 -6.34 -19.48
CA LYS A 6 44.83 -6.07 -18.10
C LYS A 6 44.11 -4.88 -17.46
N TYR A 7 43.95 -3.77 -18.19
CA TYR A 7 43.27 -2.59 -17.67
C TYR A 7 41.75 -2.74 -17.65
N LEU A 8 41.19 -3.41 -18.66
CA LEU A 8 39.75 -3.72 -18.72
C LEU A 8 39.34 -4.63 -17.56
N SER A 9 40.09 -5.70 -17.30
CA SER A 9 39.80 -6.58 -16.16
C SER A 9 39.88 -5.84 -14.84
N LEU A 10 40.86 -4.95 -14.67
CA LEU A 10 41.00 -4.14 -13.47
C LEU A 10 39.80 -3.18 -13.27
N ALA A 11 39.36 -2.51 -14.33
CA ALA A 11 38.19 -1.62 -14.28
C ALA A 11 36.92 -2.40 -13.91
N ILE A 12 36.69 -3.57 -14.50
CA ILE A 12 35.55 -4.43 -14.20
C ILE A 12 35.61 -4.93 -12.76
N SER A 13 36.79 -5.33 -12.27
CA SER A 13 36.95 -5.76 -10.87
C SER A 13 36.66 -4.62 -9.89
N ILE A 14 37.11 -3.40 -10.16
CA ILE A 14 36.78 -2.23 -9.34
C ILE A 14 35.27 -1.94 -9.38
N GLN A 15 34.66 -2.03 -10.57
CA GLN A 15 33.22 -1.85 -10.73
C GLN A 15 32.43 -2.89 -9.91
N LEU A 16 32.82 -4.16 -9.98
CA LEU A 16 32.21 -5.25 -9.20
C LEU A 16 32.44 -5.09 -7.70
N LEU A 17 33.61 -4.58 -7.29
CA LEU A 17 33.92 -4.28 -5.90
C LEU A 17 32.99 -3.18 -5.37
N LEU A 18 32.87 -2.07 -6.08
CA LEU A 18 31.98 -0.96 -5.71
C LEU A 18 30.52 -1.42 -5.68
N TRP A 19 30.12 -2.25 -6.65
CA TRP A 19 28.79 -2.86 -6.69
C TRP A 19 28.53 -3.75 -5.47
N THR A 20 29.50 -4.57 -5.08
CA THR A 20 29.40 -5.47 -3.92
C THR A 20 29.31 -4.68 -2.63
N ILE A 21 30.16 -3.66 -2.45
CA ILE A 21 30.14 -2.80 -1.27
C ILE A 21 28.81 -2.06 -1.16
N SER A 22 28.27 -1.57 -2.28
CA SER A 22 26.94 -0.94 -2.33
C SER A 22 25.85 -1.91 -1.87
N GLY A 23 25.82 -3.13 -2.39
CA GLY A 23 24.86 -4.16 -1.96
C GLY A 23 24.95 -4.48 -0.47
N ILE A 24 26.17 -4.60 0.06
CA ILE A 24 26.41 -4.81 1.50
C ILE A 24 25.93 -3.60 2.32
N TYR A 25 26.24 -2.38 1.89
CA TYR A 25 25.79 -1.15 2.56
C TYR A 25 24.26 -1.06 2.63
N PHE A 26 23.57 -1.39 1.54
CA PHE A 26 22.11 -1.42 1.53
C PHE A 26 21.52 -2.57 2.36
N SER A 27 22.23 -3.69 2.52
CA SER A 27 21.80 -4.82 3.36
C SER A 27 21.71 -4.45 4.85
N PHE A 28 22.57 -3.55 5.33
CA PHE A 28 22.54 -3.10 6.73
C PHE A 28 21.47 -2.03 7.01
N ASN A 29 20.98 -1.33 5.98
CA ASN A 29 19.91 -0.37 6.15
C ASN A 29 18.56 -1.10 6.21
N LYS A 30 17.97 -1.13 7.40
CA LYS A 30 16.62 -1.67 7.63
C LYS A 30 15.63 -1.05 6.66
N ILE A 31 15.12 -1.87 5.73
CA ILE A 31 14.20 -1.43 4.68
C ILE A 31 12.88 -0.90 5.27
N GLU A 32 12.53 -1.35 6.47
CA GLU A 32 11.35 -0.97 7.23
C GLU A 32 11.37 0.53 7.59
N GLN A 33 12.57 1.07 7.86
CA GLN A 33 12.75 2.49 8.18
C GLN A 33 12.53 3.37 6.95
N ILE A 34 13.08 2.96 5.80
CA ILE A 34 12.96 3.69 4.53
C ILE A 34 11.52 3.66 4.02
N ARG A 35 10.81 2.55 4.20
CA ARG A 35 9.39 2.42 3.84
C ARG A 35 8.43 3.12 4.81
N GLY A 36 8.93 3.59 5.96
CA GLY A 36 8.10 4.22 6.97
C GLY A 36 7.15 3.23 7.67
N GLU A 37 7.50 1.94 7.74
CA GLU A 37 6.66 0.96 8.44
C GLU A 37 6.48 1.32 9.92
N HIS A 38 7.54 1.86 10.54
CA HIS A 38 7.49 2.39 11.90
C HIS A 38 6.46 3.52 12.10
N LEU A 39 6.01 4.17 11.03
CA LEU A 39 4.98 5.20 11.07
C LEU A 39 3.58 4.61 11.01
N ARG A 40 3.40 3.33 10.69
CA ARG A 40 2.09 2.68 10.71
C ARG A 40 1.70 2.31 12.13
N SER A 41 0.46 2.59 12.50
CA SER A 41 -0.11 2.16 13.77
C SER A 41 -0.32 0.64 13.74
N THR A 42 0.05 -0.06 14.82
CA THR A 42 -0.18 -1.51 14.98
C THR A 42 -1.60 -1.81 15.50
N ASP A 43 -2.38 -0.79 15.81
CA ASP A 43 -3.73 -0.93 16.35
C ASP A 43 -4.64 -1.66 15.36
N SER A 44 -5.14 -2.82 15.81
CA SER A 44 -6.13 -3.61 15.10
C SER A 44 -7.51 -3.19 15.57
N TYR A 45 -8.21 -2.43 14.75
CA TYR A 45 -9.59 -2.05 15.01
C TYR A 45 -10.52 -3.22 14.64
N VAL A 46 -10.98 -3.96 15.64
CA VAL A 46 -12.02 -4.98 15.45
C VAL A 46 -13.35 -4.26 15.34
N THR A 47 -13.99 -4.37 14.18
CA THR A 47 -15.40 -3.98 14.03
C THR A 47 -16.21 -5.27 13.95
N GLU A 48 -17.15 -5.45 14.87
CA GLU A 48 -18.07 -6.57 14.81
C GLU A 48 -18.89 -6.47 13.52
N LEU A 49 -18.89 -7.56 12.76
CA LEU A 49 -19.54 -7.68 11.46
C LEU A 49 -20.72 -8.62 11.60
N ASP A 50 -21.93 -8.10 11.44
CA ASP A 50 -23.10 -8.92 11.23
C ASP A 50 -23.36 -9.06 9.72
N PHE A 51 -23.21 -10.28 9.22
CA PHE A 51 -23.43 -10.64 7.81
C PHE A 51 -24.86 -11.14 7.54
N SER A 52 -25.73 -11.16 8.54
CA SER A 52 -27.06 -11.77 8.47
C SER A 52 -27.96 -11.19 7.38
N THR A 53 -27.73 -9.95 6.93
CA THR A 53 -28.54 -9.27 5.90
C THR A 53 -27.84 -9.12 4.56
N LEU A 54 -26.64 -9.69 4.38
CA LEU A 54 -25.81 -9.36 3.23
C LEU A 54 -26.18 -10.19 1.99
N THR A 55 -26.84 -9.55 1.03
CA THR A 55 -27.16 -10.15 -0.28
C THR A 55 -26.20 -9.60 -1.34
N LEU A 56 -25.27 -10.43 -1.81
CA LEU A 56 -24.26 -10.03 -2.80
C LEU A 56 -24.58 -10.57 -4.19
N PRO A 57 -24.34 -9.80 -5.26
CA PRO A 57 -24.38 -10.31 -6.63
C PRO A 57 -23.25 -11.34 -6.86
N LYS A 58 -23.34 -12.08 -7.97
CA LYS A 58 -22.29 -13.03 -8.39
C LYS A 58 -20.96 -12.29 -8.54
N ALA A 59 -20.02 -12.57 -7.65
CA ALA A 59 -18.73 -11.90 -7.54
C ALA A 59 -17.58 -12.89 -7.72
N GLU A 60 -16.45 -12.40 -8.25
CA GLU A 60 -15.19 -13.15 -8.31
C GLU A 60 -14.47 -13.07 -6.95
N SER A 61 -14.44 -11.87 -6.37
CA SER A 61 -13.98 -11.69 -4.99
C SER A 61 -14.78 -10.62 -4.25
N VAL A 62 -14.86 -10.80 -2.94
CA VAL A 62 -15.54 -9.92 -2.00
C VAL A 62 -14.56 -9.61 -0.87
N GLU A 63 -14.29 -8.33 -0.67
CA GLU A 63 -13.39 -7.84 0.37
C GLU A 63 -14.12 -6.82 1.25
N VAL A 64 -14.08 -7.03 2.57
CA VAL A 64 -14.67 -6.09 3.53
C VAL A 64 -13.61 -5.09 3.97
N LEU A 65 -13.87 -3.80 3.75
CA LEU A 65 -12.98 -2.71 4.09
C LEU A 65 -13.58 -1.88 5.22
N SER A 66 -12.76 -1.58 6.24
CA SER A 66 -13.14 -0.66 7.31
C SER A 66 -12.80 0.79 6.93
N ARG A 67 -13.83 1.65 6.86
CA ARG A 67 -13.71 3.11 6.90
C ARG A 67 -13.84 3.57 8.35
N PRO A 68 -13.37 4.78 8.72
CA PRO A 68 -13.33 5.26 10.10
C PRO A 68 -14.64 5.17 10.89
N SER A 69 -15.79 5.14 10.20
CA SER A 69 -17.13 5.17 10.80
C SER A 69 -18.11 4.13 10.23
N ARG A 70 -17.67 3.28 9.28
CA ARG A 70 -18.53 2.28 8.63
C ARG A 70 -17.70 1.24 7.90
N LEU A 71 -18.27 0.06 7.69
CA LEU A 71 -17.69 -0.95 6.83
C LEU A 71 -18.30 -0.80 5.43
N ILE A 72 -17.47 -1.07 4.43
CA ILE A 72 -17.88 -1.14 3.03
C ILE A 72 -17.40 -2.45 2.45
N ILE A 73 -18.06 -2.88 1.38
CA ILE A 73 -17.77 -4.12 0.69
C ILE A 73 -17.25 -3.74 -0.68
N LYS A 74 -16.04 -4.16 -0.97
CA LYS A 74 -15.46 -4.12 -2.31
C LYS A 74 -15.81 -5.42 -3.01
N ILE A 75 -16.52 -5.30 -4.12
CA ILE A 75 -16.85 -6.42 -4.98
C ILE A 75 -16.02 -6.29 -6.25
N LYS A 76 -15.27 -7.34 -6.57
CA LYS A 76 -14.55 -7.45 -7.83
C LYS A 76 -15.24 -8.48 -8.71
N THR A 77 -15.48 -8.08 -9.94
CA THR A 77 -15.90 -8.93 -11.06
C THR A 77 -14.80 -8.85 -12.12
N ASN A 78 -14.77 -9.81 -13.06
CA ASN A 78 -13.80 -9.85 -14.16
C ASN A 78 -13.64 -8.53 -14.92
N THR A 79 -14.65 -7.65 -14.90
CA THR A 79 -14.70 -6.40 -15.66
C THR A 79 -14.68 -5.13 -14.81
N THR A 80 -15.07 -5.20 -13.53
CA THR A 80 -15.30 -3.98 -12.71
C THR A 80 -14.97 -4.22 -11.24
N GLU A 81 -14.50 -3.16 -10.58
CA GLU A 81 -14.38 -3.09 -9.12
C GLU A 81 -15.38 -2.05 -8.61
N GLU A 82 -16.33 -2.48 -7.78
CA GLU A 82 -17.36 -1.61 -7.21
C GLU A 82 -17.36 -1.67 -5.68
N PHE A 83 -17.84 -0.60 -5.06
CA PHE A 83 -17.90 -0.47 -3.60
C PHE A 83 -19.35 -0.29 -3.16
N PHE A 84 -19.76 -1.03 -2.14
CA PHE A 84 -21.10 -1.01 -1.56
C PHE A 84 -21.02 -0.78 -0.05
N ASN A 85 -22.04 -0.17 0.53
CA ASN A 85 -22.24 -0.19 1.97
C ASN A 85 -22.79 -1.57 2.38
N ILE A 86 -22.75 -1.91 3.68
CA ILE A 86 -23.31 -3.18 4.18
C ILE A 86 -24.80 -3.34 3.85
N ASP A 87 -25.52 -2.22 3.76
CA ASP A 87 -26.94 -2.19 3.38
C ASP A 87 -27.20 -2.50 1.88
N GLY A 88 -26.16 -2.73 1.08
CA GLY A 88 -26.24 -3.02 -0.34
C GLY A 88 -26.33 -1.78 -1.25
N SER A 89 -26.39 -0.57 -0.69
CA SER A 89 -26.34 0.67 -1.47
C SER A 89 -24.94 0.95 -2.01
N LYS A 90 -24.84 1.62 -3.17
CA LYS A 90 -23.53 1.98 -3.75
C LYS A 90 -22.78 2.94 -2.84
N ALA A 91 -21.55 2.60 -2.48
CA ALA A 91 -20.73 3.42 -1.58
C ALA A 91 -20.25 4.68 -2.30
N ALA A 92 -20.44 5.83 -1.64
CA ALA A 92 -19.88 7.09 -2.11
C ALA A 92 -18.34 7.09 -2.01
N PRO A 93 -17.64 7.80 -2.92
CA PRO A 93 -16.21 8.01 -2.84
C PRO A 93 -15.77 8.55 -1.47
N LEU A 94 -14.51 8.29 -1.13
CA LEU A 94 -13.92 8.81 0.10
C LEU A 94 -13.88 10.34 0.07
N THR A 95 -14.38 10.98 1.13
CA THR A 95 -14.26 12.43 1.30
C THR A 95 -12.84 12.80 1.75
N LYS A 96 -12.47 14.08 1.60
CA LYS A 96 -11.15 14.58 2.02
C LYS A 96 -10.92 14.36 3.52
N ASP A 97 -11.93 14.69 4.33
CA ASP A 97 -11.85 14.58 5.79
C ASP A 97 -11.75 13.12 6.24
N GLU A 98 -12.52 12.22 5.62
CA GLU A 98 -12.40 10.79 5.90
C GLU A 98 -11.02 10.24 5.50
N ALA A 99 -10.46 10.70 4.36
CA ALA A 99 -9.11 10.31 3.96
C ALA A 99 -8.06 10.74 4.98
N MET A 100 -8.17 11.97 5.48
CA MET A 100 -7.28 12.47 6.54
C MET A 100 -7.47 11.69 7.85
N SER A 101 -8.72 11.39 8.23
CA SER A 101 -9.00 10.59 9.43
C SER A 101 -8.42 9.17 9.33
N ILE A 102 -8.46 8.55 8.14
CA ILE A 102 -7.82 7.24 7.92
C ILE A 102 -6.31 7.32 8.15
N VAL A 103 -5.64 8.37 7.66
CA VAL A 103 -4.19 8.55 7.87
C VAL A 103 -3.89 8.69 9.36
N GLN A 104 -4.63 9.54 10.09
CA GLN A 104 -4.44 9.72 11.54
C GLN A 104 -4.68 8.44 12.34
N LYS A 105 -5.64 7.60 11.93
CA LYS A 105 -5.95 6.34 12.63
C LYS A 105 -4.96 5.22 12.30
N LYS A 106 -4.46 5.17 11.06
CA LYS A 106 -3.59 4.06 10.58
C LYS A 106 -2.11 4.38 10.67
N THR A 107 -1.75 5.62 10.96
CA THR A 107 -0.35 6.06 11.04
C THR A 107 -0.16 7.00 12.23
N LEU A 108 1.09 7.14 12.68
CA LEU A 108 1.52 8.11 13.69
C LEU A 108 1.68 9.52 13.10
N LEU A 109 1.12 9.79 11.92
CA LEU A 109 1.30 11.03 11.16
C LEU A 109 0.06 11.91 11.17
N ASN A 110 0.29 13.22 11.07
CA ASN A 110 -0.75 14.22 10.89
C ASN A 110 -0.84 14.63 9.42
N PRO A 111 -1.91 14.25 8.70
CA PRO A 111 -2.09 14.63 7.31
C PRO A 111 -2.31 16.14 7.18
N LEU A 112 -1.71 16.75 6.16
CA LEU A 112 -1.84 18.19 5.89
C LEU A 112 -2.91 18.50 4.84
N LYS A 113 -3.08 17.63 3.85
CA LYS A 113 -4.01 17.81 2.73
C LYS A 113 -4.41 16.46 2.14
N ALA A 114 -5.65 16.36 1.68
CA ALA A 114 -6.13 15.26 0.84
C ALA A 114 -6.70 15.80 -0.48
N GLU A 115 -6.33 15.17 -1.59
CA GLU A 115 -6.77 15.54 -2.93
C GLU A 115 -7.26 14.32 -3.68
N LYS A 116 -8.44 14.44 -4.31
CA LYS A 116 -8.99 13.37 -5.12
C LYS A 116 -8.38 13.44 -6.51
N ILE A 117 -7.70 12.39 -6.92
CA ILE A 117 -7.18 12.25 -8.27
C ILE A 117 -8.33 11.73 -9.15
N SER A 118 -8.78 12.55 -10.10
CA SER A 118 -9.89 12.21 -11.01
C SER A 118 -9.43 11.58 -12.32
N ASN A 119 -8.12 11.59 -12.62
CA ASN A 119 -7.54 11.06 -13.84
C ASN A 119 -6.20 10.38 -13.52
N PRO A 120 -6.03 9.07 -13.80
CA PRO A 120 -4.74 8.40 -13.67
C PRO A 120 -3.73 8.86 -14.73
#